data_AF-A0A1S1V709-F1
#
_entry.id   AF-A0A1S1V709-F1
#
_cell.length_a   1.000
_cell.length_b   1.000
_cell.length_c   1.000
_cell.angle_alpha   90.00
_cell.angle_beta   90.00
_cell.angle_gamma   90.00
#
_symmetry.space_group_name_H-M   'P 1'
#
loop_
_entity.id
_entity.type
_entity.pdbx_description
1 polymer ?
#
loop_
_entity_poly.entity_id
_entity_poly.type
_entity_poly.pdbx_seq_one_letter_code
_entity_poly.pdbx_strand_id
1 'polypeptide(L)'
;MKKLMLALALVLLGATATGCTPPQDGGSTEKSTVSDYFPATENTRYSYMGEGNEYASYTVHTDYTYKDRIQYRKDNGGTIMAEVMELDRETGMAKIYSRGEFYYREDFLRNESLMWGDRGEEEILLKEPIETGNSWTLEDGRKREITGVDVEVKVPYGDFKALEVTTTGDEYENVDYYVKELGLVKSVFRAEGHEISSSLESVEKDMPYVQNINFYYPNLDENRYYYMNTEVEFRTNDITRKRLETVYIEKSGIDLESRGLGAVFTENTEINYMYLGEDRAVYIDLNRAFVDEVNAGAQYESMILQSIANTFGGYYGVERVYLTIDGGDYESGHIVLKKGEYLKVNTENAVEID
;
A
#
# COMPACT_ATOMS: atom_id res chain seq x y z
N MET A 1 -5.20 50.26 66.16
CA MET A 1 -4.95 50.28 64.70
C MET A 1 -3.89 49.24 64.38
N LYS A 2 -4.20 48.34 63.43
CA LYS A 2 -3.33 47.46 62.60
C LYS A 2 -2.15 46.75 63.32
N LYS A 3 -2.26 45.43 63.56
CA LYS A 3 -1.79 44.30 62.69
C LYS A 3 -0.25 44.31 62.55
N LEU A 4 0.52 43.26 62.80
CA LEU A 4 0.28 41.83 62.54
C LEU A 4 1.33 41.02 63.34
N MET A 5 0.92 39.91 63.98
CA MET A 5 1.81 38.98 64.68
C MET A 5 2.39 37.93 63.71
N LEU A 6 3.69 37.67 63.82
CA LEU A 6 4.38 36.55 63.21
C LEU A 6 4.93 35.68 64.35
N ALA A 7 4.50 34.43 64.45
CA ALA A 7 5.10 33.46 65.36
C ALA A 7 5.08 32.07 64.73
N LEU A 8 6.30 31.56 64.58
CA LEU A 8 6.71 30.25 64.12
C LEU A 8 6.37 29.19 65.18
N ALA A 9 5.79 28.05 64.81
CA ALA A 9 5.78 26.87 65.68
C ALA A 9 5.71 25.55 64.90
N LEU A 10 6.74 24.76 65.16
CA LEU A 10 6.98 23.36 64.80
C LEU A 10 5.93 22.46 65.47
N VAL A 11 5.32 21.49 64.76
CA VAL A 11 4.60 20.37 65.40
C VAL A 11 4.86 19.06 64.66
N LEU A 12 5.05 18.04 65.49
CA LEU A 12 5.54 16.68 65.32
C LEU A 12 4.72 15.74 64.41
N LEU A 13 5.46 14.73 63.93
CA LEU A 13 5.01 13.43 63.41
C LEU A 13 3.91 12.77 64.26
N GLY A 14 2.89 12.26 63.58
CA GLY A 14 2.02 11.18 64.03
C GLY A 14 1.79 10.20 62.87
N ALA A 15 2.33 8.99 63.00
CA ALA A 15 2.09 7.89 62.07
C ALA A 15 0.76 7.20 62.41
N THR A 16 -0.13 7.09 61.43
CA THR A 16 -1.26 6.14 61.46
C THR A 16 -1.26 5.36 60.17
N ALA A 17 -1.13 4.04 60.29
CA ALA A 17 -1.28 3.08 59.22
C ALA A 17 -2.73 3.10 58.70
N THR A 18 -2.90 3.45 57.43
CA THR A 18 -4.14 3.25 56.68
C THR A 18 -3.79 2.41 55.45
N GLY A 19 -4.48 1.29 55.31
CA GLY A 19 -4.24 0.30 54.28
C GLY A 19 -4.32 0.89 52.87
N CYS A 20 -3.38 0.46 52.02
CA CYS A 20 -3.47 0.66 50.59
C CYS A 20 -4.62 -0.20 50.05
N THR A 21 -5.79 0.41 49.88
CA THR A 21 -6.75 -0.04 48.88
C THR A 21 -6.14 0.26 47.51
N PRO A 22 -6.07 -0.69 46.56
CA PRO A 22 -5.69 -0.38 45.19
C PRO A 22 -6.71 0.62 44.61
N PRO A 23 -6.30 1.56 43.75
CA PRO A 23 -7.25 2.41 43.04
C PRO A 23 -8.19 1.51 42.23
N GLN A 24 -9.50 1.59 42.52
CA GLN A 24 -10.51 1.14 41.57
C GLN A 24 -10.47 2.11 40.40
N ASP A 25 -10.01 1.60 39.26
CA ASP A 25 -10.08 2.31 38.00
C ASP A 25 -11.56 2.36 37.59
N GLY A 26 -12.18 3.52 37.83
CA GLY A 26 -13.55 3.81 37.42
C GLY A 26 -13.56 4.07 35.93
N GLY A 27 -14.16 3.14 35.18
CA GLY A 27 -14.25 3.22 33.74
C GLY A 27 -14.95 4.48 33.22
N SER A 28 -14.39 5.03 32.15
CA SER A 28 -15.18 5.52 31.03
C SER A 28 -15.22 4.40 29.99
N THR A 29 -16.33 3.67 29.90
CA THR A 29 -16.63 2.85 28.73
C THR A 29 -16.92 3.79 27.56
N GLU A 30 -15.88 4.30 26.91
CA GLU A 30 -16.03 4.87 25.58
C GLU A 30 -16.55 3.76 24.68
N LYS A 31 -17.67 4.03 23.99
CA LYS A 31 -18.29 3.06 23.09
C LYS A 31 -17.32 2.84 21.93
N SER A 32 -16.87 1.61 21.75
CA SER A 32 -15.99 1.23 20.64
C SER A 32 -16.60 1.64 19.30
N THR A 33 -15.77 2.19 18.42
CA THR A 33 -16.18 2.52 17.04
C THR A 33 -15.62 1.49 16.08
N VAL A 34 -16.13 1.48 14.84
CA VAL A 34 -15.57 0.62 13.78
C VAL A 34 -14.10 0.96 13.49
N SER A 35 -13.74 2.24 13.56
CA SER A 35 -12.38 2.71 13.25
C SER A 35 -11.30 2.14 14.19
N ASP A 36 -11.66 1.84 15.44
CA ASP A 36 -10.77 1.19 16.42
C ASP A 36 -10.18 -0.14 15.88
N TYR A 37 -10.87 -0.81 14.96
CA TYR A 37 -10.49 -2.12 14.42
C TYR A 37 -9.83 -2.07 13.04
N PHE A 38 -9.58 -0.88 12.49
CA PHE A 38 -8.94 -0.69 11.20
C PHE A 38 -7.93 0.46 11.27
N PRO A 39 -6.88 0.33 12.09
CA PRO A 39 -5.93 1.42 12.28
C PRO A 39 -5.13 1.66 10.99
N ALA A 40 -5.06 2.91 10.55
CA ALA A 40 -4.27 3.35 9.41
C ALA A 40 -2.76 3.39 9.74
N THR A 41 -2.19 2.23 10.07
CA THR A 41 -0.78 2.08 10.47
C THR A 41 0.16 2.25 9.28
N GLU A 42 0.89 3.35 9.25
CA GLU A 42 1.89 3.61 8.21
C GLU A 42 3.15 2.75 8.41
N ASN A 43 3.83 2.43 7.31
CA ASN A 43 5.12 1.71 7.28
C ASN A 43 5.10 0.43 8.13
N THR A 44 4.01 -0.32 8.04
CA THR A 44 3.80 -1.51 8.85
C THR A 44 3.53 -2.70 7.96
N ARG A 45 4.25 -3.79 8.23
CA ARG A 45 4.07 -5.09 7.59
C ARG A 45 3.50 -6.08 8.61
N TYR A 46 2.39 -6.70 8.25
CA TYR A 46 1.77 -7.78 8.99
C TYR A 46 2.07 -9.11 8.28
N SER A 47 2.44 -10.14 9.02
CA SER A 47 2.58 -11.49 8.49
C SER A 47 1.56 -12.41 9.16
N TYR A 48 0.86 -13.20 8.35
CA TYR A 48 -0.14 -14.16 8.81
C TYR A 48 0.30 -15.58 8.44
N MET A 49 0.39 -16.43 9.45
CA MET A 49 0.64 -17.85 9.30
C MET A 49 -0.64 -18.56 8.88
N GLY A 50 -0.60 -19.31 7.79
CA GLY A 50 -1.73 -20.05 7.23
C GLY A 50 -1.71 -21.55 7.55
N GLU A 51 -2.89 -22.12 7.75
CA GLU A 51 -3.13 -23.56 7.89
C GLU A 51 -4.25 -24.02 6.96
N GLY A 52 -4.17 -25.27 6.46
CA GLY A 52 -5.20 -25.89 5.62
C GLY A 52 -5.10 -25.61 4.11
N ASN A 53 -4.39 -24.56 3.69
CA ASN A 53 -4.17 -24.22 2.28
C ASN A 53 -2.84 -23.46 2.10
N GLU A 54 -2.14 -23.65 0.96
CA GLU A 54 -0.90 -22.94 0.62
C GLU A 54 -1.07 -21.41 0.49
N TYR A 55 -2.25 -20.93 0.10
CA TYR A 55 -2.58 -19.51 -0.03
C TYR A 55 -3.17 -18.90 1.25
N ALA A 56 -3.22 -19.66 2.35
CA ALA A 56 -3.71 -19.17 3.63
C ALA A 56 -2.67 -18.31 4.37
N SER A 57 -1.39 -18.48 4.05
CA SER A 57 -0.34 -17.58 4.55
C SER A 57 -0.30 -16.34 3.67
N TYR A 58 -0.20 -15.16 4.28
CA TYR A 58 -0.09 -13.92 3.52
C TYR A 58 0.59 -12.82 4.34
N THR A 59 1.05 -11.79 3.64
CA THR A 59 1.51 -10.54 4.24
C THR A 59 0.61 -9.39 3.83
N VAL A 60 0.51 -8.37 4.68
CA VAL A 60 -0.22 -7.13 4.41
C VAL A 60 0.70 -5.96 4.66
N HIS A 61 0.74 -5.02 3.70
CA HIS A 61 1.43 -3.74 3.85
C HIS A 61 0.46 -2.59 3.57
N THR A 62 0.52 -1.54 4.38
CA THR A 62 -0.19 -0.28 4.12
C THR A 62 0.53 0.53 3.04
N ASP A 63 -0.03 0.56 1.83
CA ASP A 63 0.56 1.28 0.69
C ASP A 63 0.22 2.78 0.76
N TYR A 64 -1.05 3.10 1.02
CA TYR A 64 -1.54 4.47 1.13
C TYR A 64 -2.57 4.59 2.26
N THR A 65 -2.63 5.76 2.86
CA THR A 65 -3.65 6.18 3.84
C THR A 65 -4.07 7.60 3.54
N TYR A 66 -5.36 7.89 3.56
CA TYR A 66 -5.84 9.24 3.37
C TYR A 66 -7.21 9.42 4.00
N LYS A 67 -7.26 10.26 5.05
CA LYS A 67 -8.48 10.52 5.83
C LYS A 67 -9.09 9.20 6.33
N ASP A 68 -10.29 8.90 5.86
CA ASP A 68 -11.12 7.77 6.24
C ASP A 68 -10.89 6.54 5.34
N ARG A 69 -9.81 6.55 4.52
CA ARG A 69 -9.47 5.48 3.58
C ARG A 69 -8.09 4.90 3.82
N ILE A 70 -7.97 3.61 3.56
CA ILE A 70 -6.74 2.84 3.62
C ILE A 70 -6.62 2.02 2.34
N GLN A 71 -5.41 1.91 1.78
CA GLN A 71 -5.10 0.98 0.71
C GLN A 71 -4.05 -0.03 1.20
N TYR A 72 -4.43 -1.29 1.23
CA TYR A 72 -3.53 -2.39 1.53
C TYR A 72 -3.00 -3.05 0.26
N ARG A 73 -1.76 -3.51 0.37
CA ARG A 73 -1.16 -4.54 -0.47
C ARG A 73 -1.19 -5.84 0.29
N LYS A 74 -1.84 -6.87 -0.24
CA LYS A 74 -1.90 -8.21 0.35
C LYS A 74 -1.26 -9.22 -0.60
N ASP A 75 -0.24 -9.93 -0.12
CA ASP A 75 0.50 -10.93 -0.89
C ASP A 75 0.36 -12.30 -0.21
N ASN A 76 -0.25 -13.26 -0.90
CA ASN A 76 -0.45 -14.63 -0.41
C ASN A 76 0.47 -15.67 -1.08
N GLY A 77 1.52 -15.21 -1.77
CA GLY A 77 2.46 -16.05 -2.52
C GLY A 77 1.92 -16.54 -3.88
N GLY A 78 0.61 -16.48 -4.10
CA GLY A 78 -0.02 -16.79 -5.40
C GLY A 78 -0.28 -15.54 -6.24
N THR A 79 -0.71 -14.45 -5.61
CA THR A 79 -0.96 -13.16 -6.25
C THR A 79 -0.77 -12.02 -5.25
N ILE A 80 -0.63 -10.80 -5.78
CA ILE A 80 -0.67 -9.57 -4.98
C ILE A 80 -1.97 -8.83 -5.25
N MET A 81 -2.72 -8.55 -4.19
CA MET A 81 -3.96 -7.80 -4.20
C MET A 81 -3.69 -6.36 -3.76
N ALA A 82 -4.31 -5.38 -4.43
CA ALA A 82 -4.60 -4.09 -3.85
C ALA A 82 -6.05 -4.07 -3.34
N GLU A 83 -6.23 -3.68 -2.08
CA GLU A 83 -7.53 -3.56 -1.44
C GLU A 83 -7.71 -2.14 -0.91
N VAL A 84 -8.84 -1.51 -1.23
CA VAL A 84 -9.20 -0.18 -0.71
C VAL A 84 -10.35 -0.34 0.27
N MET A 85 -10.13 0.14 1.49
CA MET A 85 -11.16 0.22 2.52
C MET A 85 -11.52 1.68 2.77
N GLU A 86 -12.80 1.93 3.00
CA GLU A 86 -13.36 3.24 3.30
C GLU A 86 -14.26 3.14 4.54
N LEU A 87 -14.06 4.06 5.48
CA LEU A 87 -14.96 4.28 6.60
C LEU A 87 -16.06 5.25 6.17
N ASP A 88 -17.29 4.76 6.13
CA ASP A 88 -18.49 5.55 5.96
C ASP A 88 -19.30 5.60 7.27
N ARG A 89 -19.96 6.73 7.52
CA ARG A 89 -20.69 6.97 8.78
C ARG A 89 -22.01 6.21 8.87
N GLU A 90 -22.58 5.78 7.74
CA GLU A 90 -23.85 5.07 7.68
C GLU A 90 -23.65 3.55 7.54
N THR A 91 -22.68 3.12 6.73
CA THR A 91 -22.45 1.70 6.43
C THR A 91 -21.39 1.05 7.30
N GLY A 92 -20.43 1.81 7.84
CA GLY A 92 -19.30 1.31 8.64
C GLY A 92 -18.01 1.25 7.82
N MET A 93 -17.15 0.26 8.09
CA MET A 93 -15.94 0.02 7.31
C MET A 93 -16.27 -0.93 6.18
N ALA A 94 -16.07 -0.50 4.94
CA ALA A 94 -16.30 -1.30 3.75
C ALA A 94 -15.02 -1.46 2.94
N LYS A 95 -14.83 -2.62 2.33
CA LYS A 95 -13.87 -2.80 1.22
C LYS A 95 -14.60 -2.44 -0.06
N ILE A 96 -14.19 -1.34 -0.69
CA ILE A 96 -14.86 -0.73 -1.86
C ILE A 96 -14.17 -1.05 -3.18
N TYR A 97 -13.00 -1.72 -3.12
CA TYR A 97 -12.23 -2.15 -4.27
C TYR A 97 -11.26 -3.26 -3.91
N SER A 98 -11.14 -4.23 -4.79
CA SER A 98 -10.12 -5.27 -4.71
C SER A 98 -9.63 -5.61 -6.11
N ARG A 99 -8.31 -5.64 -6.31
CA ARG A 99 -7.70 -5.97 -7.60
C ARG A 99 -6.51 -6.88 -7.40
N GLY A 100 -6.60 -8.09 -7.96
CA GLY A 100 -5.48 -9.03 -8.05
C GLY A 100 -4.51 -8.70 -9.18
N GLU A 101 -3.42 -9.48 -9.24
CA GLU A 101 -2.32 -9.28 -10.19
C GLU A 101 -1.75 -7.84 -10.13
N PHE A 102 -1.70 -7.26 -8.93
CA PHE A 102 -1.29 -5.88 -8.69
C PHE A 102 0.19 -5.79 -8.29
N TYR A 103 1.08 -6.05 -9.23
CA TYR A 103 2.53 -6.10 -9.02
C TYR A 103 3.25 -4.73 -9.12
N TYR A 104 2.50 -3.64 -9.19
CA TYR A 104 3.00 -2.26 -9.20
C TYR A 104 2.33 -1.46 -8.08
N ARG A 105 2.75 -0.21 -7.87
CA ARG A 105 2.12 0.72 -6.91
C ARG A 105 1.40 1.86 -7.61
N GLU A 106 0.14 2.03 -7.27
CA GLU A 106 -0.73 3.11 -7.74
C GLU A 106 -1.61 3.58 -6.57
N ASP A 107 -1.80 4.90 -6.43
CA ASP A 107 -2.60 5.49 -5.35
C ASP A 107 -4.06 5.60 -5.80
N PHE A 108 -4.87 4.62 -5.39
CA PHE A 108 -6.31 4.63 -5.67
C PHE A 108 -7.09 5.59 -4.78
N LEU A 109 -6.52 5.98 -3.63
CA LEU A 109 -7.22 6.80 -2.64
C LEU A 109 -7.40 8.24 -3.13
N ARG A 110 -6.44 8.76 -3.89
CA ARG A 110 -6.45 10.13 -4.41
C ARG A 110 -7.01 10.26 -5.82
N ASN A 111 -7.11 9.14 -6.56
CA ASN A 111 -7.66 9.14 -7.91
C ASN A 111 -8.51 7.89 -8.18
N GLU A 112 -9.79 7.98 -7.87
CA GLU A 112 -10.75 6.89 -8.06
C GLU A 112 -10.91 6.46 -9.52
N SER A 113 -10.56 7.32 -10.50
CA SER A 113 -10.61 6.96 -11.92
C SER A 113 -9.63 5.85 -12.28
N LEU A 114 -8.61 5.60 -11.44
CA LEU A 114 -7.65 4.50 -11.59
C LEU A 114 -8.20 3.17 -11.10
N MET A 115 -9.31 3.17 -10.36
CA MET A 115 -10.02 1.99 -9.88
C MET A 115 -10.97 1.46 -10.97
N TRP A 116 -10.42 1.23 -12.15
CA TRP A 116 -11.12 0.66 -13.29
C TRP A 116 -11.10 -0.88 -13.25
N GLY A 117 -11.88 -1.50 -14.14
CA GLY A 117 -12.07 -2.95 -14.20
C GLY A 117 -13.19 -3.45 -13.29
N ASP A 118 -13.19 -4.74 -13.02
CA ASP A 118 -14.08 -5.33 -12.02
C ASP A 118 -13.64 -4.87 -10.63
N ARG A 119 -14.48 -4.07 -9.99
CA ARG A 119 -14.21 -3.52 -8.64
C ARG A 119 -14.48 -4.54 -7.54
N GLY A 120 -15.14 -5.65 -7.88
CA GLY A 120 -15.87 -6.46 -6.92
C GLY A 120 -17.12 -5.75 -6.40
N GLU A 121 -17.96 -6.50 -5.69
CA GLU A 121 -19.05 -5.93 -4.91
C GLU A 121 -18.49 -5.26 -3.66
N GLU A 122 -19.17 -4.20 -3.20
CA GLU A 122 -18.79 -3.55 -1.95
C GLU A 122 -19.02 -4.52 -0.79
N GLU A 123 -17.99 -4.71 0.04
CA GLU A 123 -18.06 -5.62 1.17
C GLU A 123 -17.97 -4.86 2.49
N ILE A 124 -19.10 -4.67 3.15
CA ILE A 124 -19.14 -4.10 4.52
C ILE A 124 -18.48 -5.11 5.48
N LEU A 125 -17.30 -4.77 5.98
CA LEU A 125 -16.47 -5.60 6.85
C LEU A 125 -16.93 -5.51 8.31
N LEU A 126 -17.28 -4.30 8.76
CA LEU A 126 -17.73 -4.07 10.12
C LEU A 126 -18.70 -2.89 10.20
N LYS A 127 -19.77 -3.02 10.99
CA LYS A 127 -20.84 -2.03 11.11
C LYS A 127 -21.17 -1.71 12.56
N GLU A 128 -21.45 -0.44 12.85
CA GLU A 128 -21.95 -0.02 14.16
C GLU A 128 -23.43 -0.41 14.37
N PRO A 129 -23.88 -0.62 15.62
CA PRO A 129 -23.09 -0.63 16.87
C PRO A 129 -22.18 -1.85 17.02
N ILE A 130 -21.05 -1.68 17.73
CA ILE A 130 -20.15 -2.79 18.09
C ILE A 130 -20.72 -3.55 19.28
N GLU A 131 -21.70 -4.42 19.01
CA GLU A 131 -22.38 -5.26 20.01
C GLU A 131 -22.78 -6.60 19.41
N THR A 132 -22.75 -7.65 20.23
CA THR A 132 -23.16 -9.01 19.82
C THR A 132 -24.61 -9.01 19.31
N GLY A 133 -24.84 -9.69 18.18
CA GLY A 133 -26.13 -9.77 17.50
C GLY A 133 -26.36 -8.69 16.46
N ASN A 134 -25.52 -7.65 16.38
CA ASN A 134 -25.60 -6.70 15.28
C ASN A 134 -25.24 -7.39 13.96
N SER A 135 -26.14 -7.34 12.99
CA SER A 135 -26.01 -8.06 11.73
C SER A 135 -26.48 -7.26 10.52
N TRP A 136 -25.91 -7.57 9.37
CA TRP A 136 -26.24 -6.96 8.09
C TRP A 136 -26.15 -7.98 6.96
N THR A 137 -26.77 -7.65 5.84
CA THR A 137 -26.75 -8.45 4.61
C THR A 137 -25.81 -7.77 3.63
N LEU A 138 -24.87 -8.54 3.06
CA LEU A 138 -23.96 -8.09 2.00
C LEU A 138 -24.72 -8.02 0.66
N GLU A 139 -24.13 -7.36 -0.33
CA GLU A 139 -24.76 -7.21 -1.66
C GLU A 139 -25.07 -8.56 -2.33
N ASP A 140 -24.16 -9.54 -2.19
CA ASP A 140 -24.34 -10.93 -2.64
C ASP A 140 -25.35 -11.76 -1.81
N GLY A 141 -26.00 -11.16 -0.81
CA GLY A 141 -27.04 -11.80 0.01
C GLY A 141 -26.52 -12.58 1.22
N ARG A 142 -25.19 -12.72 1.39
CA ARG A 142 -24.64 -13.35 2.60
C ARG A 142 -24.95 -12.53 3.85
N LYS A 143 -25.09 -13.22 4.98
CA LYS A 143 -25.30 -12.56 6.28
C LYS A 143 -23.97 -12.42 7.01
N ARG A 144 -23.69 -11.22 7.52
CA ARG A 144 -22.58 -10.96 8.44
C ARG A 144 -23.10 -10.46 9.78
N GLU A 145 -22.46 -10.90 10.86
CA GLU A 145 -22.92 -10.64 12.23
C GLU A 145 -21.73 -10.51 13.18
N ILE A 146 -21.81 -9.56 14.12
CA ILE A 146 -20.94 -9.54 15.30
C ILE A 146 -21.44 -10.64 16.24
N THR A 147 -20.74 -11.75 16.30
CA THR A 147 -21.12 -12.93 17.09
C THR A 147 -20.55 -12.91 18.49
N GLY A 148 -19.53 -12.08 18.75
CA GLY A 148 -18.93 -11.93 20.06
C GLY A 148 -18.16 -10.63 20.24
N VAL A 149 -18.19 -10.09 21.45
CA VAL A 149 -17.31 -8.99 21.90
C VAL A 149 -16.46 -9.52 23.05
N ASP A 150 -15.20 -9.11 23.11
CA ASP A 150 -14.23 -9.55 24.12
C ASP A 150 -13.96 -11.07 24.13
N VAL A 151 -14.05 -11.71 22.96
CA VAL A 151 -13.78 -13.14 22.78
C VAL A 151 -12.27 -13.40 22.90
N GLU A 152 -11.88 -14.35 23.74
CA GLU A 152 -10.48 -14.74 23.87
C GLU A 152 -9.99 -15.40 22.57
N VAL A 153 -8.96 -14.83 21.96
CA VAL A 153 -8.32 -15.38 20.76
C VAL A 153 -6.82 -15.52 20.99
N LYS A 154 -6.25 -16.63 20.52
CA LYS A 154 -4.82 -16.91 20.57
C LYS A 154 -4.27 -17.04 19.17
N VAL A 155 -3.22 -16.30 18.89
CA VAL A 155 -2.47 -16.31 17.63
C VAL A 155 -0.97 -16.33 17.95
N PRO A 156 -0.07 -16.69 17.01
CA PRO A 156 1.36 -16.72 17.30
C PRO A 156 1.91 -15.37 17.81
N TYR A 157 1.32 -14.25 17.38
CA TYR A 157 1.68 -12.91 17.87
C TYR A 157 1.30 -12.65 19.34
N GLY A 158 0.29 -13.34 19.89
CA GLY A 158 -0.13 -13.19 21.29
C GLY A 158 -1.56 -13.63 21.59
N ASP A 159 -1.94 -13.44 22.86
CA ASP A 159 -3.28 -13.71 23.39
C ASP A 159 -4.05 -12.38 23.54
N PHE A 160 -5.27 -12.30 23.00
CA PHE A 160 -6.06 -11.07 22.95
C PHE A 160 -7.54 -11.30 23.30
N LYS A 161 -8.23 -10.19 23.55
CA LYS A 161 -9.69 -10.10 23.48
C LYS A 161 -10.07 -9.45 22.16
N ALA A 162 -10.90 -10.13 21.37
CA ALA A 162 -11.26 -9.72 20.03
C ALA A 162 -12.77 -9.55 19.85
N LEU A 163 -13.11 -8.75 18.86
CA LEU A 163 -14.41 -8.75 18.22
C LEU A 163 -14.48 -9.95 17.27
N GLU A 164 -15.46 -10.82 17.46
CA GLU A 164 -15.72 -11.97 16.59
C GLU A 164 -16.84 -11.60 15.62
N VAL A 165 -16.57 -11.75 14.32
CA VAL A 165 -17.49 -11.45 13.23
C VAL A 165 -17.64 -12.67 12.34
N THR A 166 -18.86 -13.17 12.22
CA THR A 166 -19.18 -14.35 11.41
C THR A 166 -19.88 -13.95 10.12
N THR A 167 -19.43 -14.51 9.01
CA THR A 167 -20.11 -14.47 7.71
C THR A 167 -20.65 -15.84 7.39
N THR A 168 -21.95 -15.96 7.16
CA THR A 168 -22.61 -17.21 6.80
C THR A 168 -22.98 -17.19 5.32
N GLY A 169 -22.41 -18.13 4.56
CA GLY A 169 -22.83 -18.47 3.20
C GLY A 169 -23.71 -19.73 3.19
N ASP A 170 -24.10 -20.19 2.00
CA ASP A 170 -24.99 -21.34 1.86
C ASP A 170 -24.40 -22.64 2.43
N GLU A 171 -23.11 -22.88 2.18
CA GLU A 171 -22.41 -24.13 2.54
C GLU A 171 -21.09 -23.88 3.30
N TYR A 172 -20.86 -22.63 3.72
CA TYR A 172 -19.64 -22.25 4.42
C TYR A 172 -19.89 -21.20 5.50
N GLU A 173 -18.94 -21.11 6.42
CA GLU A 173 -18.83 -20.07 7.42
C GLU A 173 -17.43 -19.48 7.40
N ASN A 174 -17.32 -18.15 7.52
CA ASN A 174 -16.05 -17.47 7.76
C ASN A 174 -16.13 -16.68 9.06
N VAL A 175 -15.18 -16.89 9.98
CA VAL A 175 -15.11 -16.17 11.26
C VAL A 175 -13.84 -15.35 11.31
N ASP A 176 -14.00 -14.04 11.43
CA ASP A 176 -12.92 -13.07 11.52
C ASP A 176 -12.84 -12.49 12.93
N TYR A 177 -11.62 -12.37 13.45
CA TYR A 177 -11.33 -11.83 14.78
C TYR A 177 -10.56 -10.52 14.64
N TYR A 178 -11.13 -9.44 15.15
CA TYR A 178 -10.53 -8.10 15.11
C TYR A 178 -10.13 -7.62 16.51
N VAL A 179 -8.94 -7.07 16.66
CA VAL A 179 -8.43 -6.50 17.92
C VAL A 179 -8.26 -5.00 17.73
N LYS A 180 -8.67 -4.21 18.74
CA LYS A 180 -8.52 -2.76 18.72
C LYS A 180 -7.07 -2.34 18.51
N GLU A 181 -6.85 -1.31 17.72
CA GLU A 181 -5.54 -0.74 17.37
C GLU A 181 -4.58 -1.72 16.66
N LEU A 182 -5.06 -2.92 16.29
CA LEU A 182 -4.27 -3.97 15.66
C LEU A 182 -4.93 -4.49 14.37
N GLY A 183 -6.26 -4.50 14.32
CA GLY A 183 -7.04 -4.96 13.18
C GLY A 183 -7.31 -6.47 13.17
N LEU A 184 -7.44 -7.04 11.97
CA LEU A 184 -7.69 -8.47 11.79
C LEU A 184 -6.50 -9.27 12.36
N VAL A 185 -6.74 -10.12 13.35
CA VAL A 185 -5.71 -10.99 13.93
C VAL A 185 -5.87 -12.45 13.53
N LYS A 186 -7.09 -12.88 13.20
CA LYS A 186 -7.36 -14.26 12.78
C LYS A 186 -8.56 -14.32 11.84
N SER A 187 -8.48 -15.19 10.85
CA SER A 187 -9.60 -15.54 9.98
C SER A 187 -9.71 -17.07 9.90
N VAL A 188 -10.92 -17.62 9.97
CA VAL A 188 -11.16 -19.05 9.90
C VAL A 188 -12.33 -19.34 8.98
N PHE A 189 -12.02 -19.93 7.83
CA PHE A 189 -12.98 -20.40 6.85
C PHE A 189 -13.28 -21.89 7.06
N ARG A 190 -14.56 -22.25 7.08
CA ARG A 190 -15.05 -23.62 7.23
C ARG A 190 -16.04 -23.95 6.13
N ALA A 191 -15.77 -25.01 5.38
CA ALA A 191 -16.68 -25.55 4.38
C ALA A 191 -16.49 -27.05 4.27
N GLU A 192 -17.57 -27.82 4.13
CA GLU A 192 -17.53 -29.27 3.85
C GLU A 192 -16.62 -30.10 4.81
N GLY A 193 -16.49 -29.68 6.07
CA GLY A 193 -15.62 -30.36 7.05
C GLY A 193 -14.12 -30.07 6.90
N HIS A 194 -13.75 -29.17 5.99
CA HIS A 194 -12.42 -28.57 5.89
C HIS A 194 -12.38 -27.24 6.64
N GLU A 195 -11.22 -26.95 7.25
CA GLU A 195 -10.93 -25.68 7.90
C GLU A 195 -9.65 -25.10 7.29
N ILE A 196 -9.71 -23.83 6.91
CA ILE A 196 -8.58 -23.03 6.44
C ILE A 196 -8.50 -21.84 7.37
N SER A 197 -7.31 -21.52 7.89
CA SER A 197 -7.16 -20.39 8.79
C SER A 197 -5.90 -19.59 8.51
N SER A 198 -5.95 -18.32 8.88
CA SER A 198 -4.81 -17.40 8.86
C SER A 198 -4.74 -16.71 10.22
N SER A 199 -3.58 -16.76 10.87
CA SER A 199 -3.37 -16.20 12.21
C SER A 199 -2.18 -15.25 12.22
N LEU A 200 -2.35 -14.06 12.81
CA LEU A 200 -1.31 -13.05 12.88
C LEU A 200 -0.08 -13.58 13.61
N GLU A 201 1.05 -13.56 12.90
CA GLU A 201 2.34 -14.06 13.37
C GLU A 201 3.24 -12.93 13.83
N SER A 202 3.35 -11.86 13.04
CA SER A 202 4.23 -10.74 13.33
C SER A 202 3.68 -9.41 12.83
N VAL A 203 4.09 -8.34 13.52
CA VAL A 203 3.85 -6.95 13.12
C VAL A 203 5.19 -6.22 13.15
N GLU A 204 5.69 -5.88 11.97
CA GLU A 204 6.96 -5.19 11.79
C GLU A 204 6.68 -3.71 11.49
N LYS A 205 7.07 -2.82 12.40
CA LYS A 205 6.86 -1.37 12.28
C LYS A 205 8.07 -0.69 11.64
N ASP A 206 7.83 0.48 11.04
CA ASP A 206 8.83 1.28 10.33
C ASP A 206 9.52 0.52 9.18
N MET A 207 8.77 -0.37 8.53
CA MET A 207 9.22 -1.14 7.38
C MET A 207 8.74 -0.47 6.09
N PRO A 208 9.63 -0.11 5.15
CA PRO A 208 9.23 0.22 3.80
C PRO A 208 8.86 -1.05 3.01
N TYR A 209 8.03 -0.87 1.99
CA TYR A 209 7.83 -1.88 0.96
C TYR A 209 9.00 -1.81 -0.02
N VAL A 210 9.67 -2.93 -0.26
CA VAL A 210 10.82 -3.00 -1.17
C VAL A 210 10.41 -3.72 -2.44
N GLN A 211 10.74 -3.13 -3.60
CA GLN A 211 10.49 -3.73 -4.90
C GLN A 211 11.74 -3.67 -5.77
N ASN A 212 12.06 -4.78 -6.44
CA ASN A 212 13.10 -4.82 -7.46
C ASN A 212 12.56 -4.29 -8.79
N ILE A 213 13.21 -3.25 -9.33
CA ILE A 213 12.80 -2.57 -10.56
C ILE A 213 13.99 -2.50 -11.53
N ASN A 214 13.74 -2.85 -12.80
CA ASN A 214 14.74 -2.78 -13.85
C ASN A 214 14.74 -1.38 -14.50
N PHE A 215 15.83 -0.64 -14.30
CA PHE A 215 16.07 0.64 -14.98
C PHE A 215 16.99 0.42 -16.17
N TYR A 216 16.53 0.79 -17.37
CA TYR A 216 17.23 0.52 -18.63
C TYR A 216 18.08 1.70 -19.08
N TYR A 217 19.22 1.44 -19.72
CA TYR A 217 20.13 2.48 -20.22
C TYR A 217 20.61 2.13 -21.63
N PRO A 218 20.72 3.12 -22.53
CA PRO A 218 21.26 2.90 -23.87
C PRO A 218 22.79 2.84 -23.86
N ASN A 219 23.37 2.02 -24.71
CA ASN A 219 24.80 2.06 -25.06
C ASN A 219 24.93 2.26 -26.57
N LEU A 220 25.40 3.44 -26.97
CA LEU A 220 25.44 3.82 -28.38
C LEU A 220 26.49 3.04 -29.17
N ASP A 221 27.66 2.80 -28.57
CA ASP A 221 28.80 2.16 -29.22
C ASP A 221 28.51 0.69 -29.56
N GLU A 222 27.84 -0.02 -28.64
CA GLU A 222 27.42 -1.40 -28.86
C GLU A 222 26.05 -1.52 -29.52
N ASN A 223 25.34 -0.40 -29.70
CA ASN A 223 23.96 -0.34 -30.22
C ASN A 223 23.02 -1.34 -29.51
N ARG A 224 23.03 -1.29 -28.17
CA ARG A 224 22.25 -2.20 -27.31
C ARG A 224 21.76 -1.50 -26.05
N TYR A 225 21.00 -2.24 -25.24
CA TYR A 225 20.51 -1.78 -23.95
C TYR A 225 21.16 -2.57 -22.82
N TYR A 226 21.30 -1.91 -21.68
CA TYR A 226 21.62 -2.54 -20.41
C TYR A 226 20.55 -2.20 -19.39
N TYR A 227 20.46 -2.96 -18.30
CA TYR A 227 19.59 -2.60 -17.20
C TYR A 227 20.19 -2.94 -15.85
N MET A 228 19.86 -2.13 -14.85
CA MET A 228 20.20 -2.38 -13.46
C MET A 228 18.94 -2.82 -12.72
N ASN A 229 18.97 -4.01 -12.11
CA ASN A 229 17.95 -4.41 -11.15
C ASN A 229 18.20 -3.67 -9.83
N THR A 230 17.28 -2.78 -9.45
CA THR A 230 17.46 -1.90 -8.30
C THR A 230 16.36 -2.13 -7.28
N GLU A 231 16.75 -2.36 -6.03
CA GLU A 231 15.83 -2.30 -4.88
C GLU A 231 15.34 -0.87 -4.69
N VAL A 232 14.03 -0.67 -4.82
CA VAL A 232 13.35 0.60 -4.58
C VAL A 232 12.49 0.47 -3.34
N GLU A 233 12.76 1.32 -2.36
CA GLU A 233 12.00 1.41 -1.13
C GLU A 233 10.85 2.44 -1.25
N PHE A 234 9.66 2.01 -0.86
CA PHE A 234 8.45 2.81 -0.77
C PHE A 234 7.94 2.83 0.66
N ARG A 235 7.80 4.03 1.22
CA ARG A 235 7.06 4.27 2.46
C ARG A 235 5.58 4.50 2.16
N THR A 236 4.74 4.31 3.18
CA THR A 236 3.31 4.61 3.04
C THR A 236 3.13 6.05 2.56
N ASN A 237 2.22 6.25 1.60
CA ASN A 237 1.96 7.54 0.95
C ASN A 237 3.06 8.08 0.01
N ASP A 238 4.17 7.36 -0.19
CA ASP A 238 5.14 7.73 -1.21
C ASP A 238 4.49 7.75 -2.60
N ILE A 239 4.68 8.87 -3.30
CA ILE A 239 4.21 9.06 -4.67
C ILE A 239 5.12 8.24 -5.59
N THR A 240 4.59 7.14 -6.14
CA THR A 240 5.33 6.17 -6.96
C THR A 240 6.18 6.83 -8.03
N ARG A 241 5.59 7.68 -8.87
CA ARG A 241 6.30 8.36 -9.97
C ARG A 241 7.48 9.18 -9.47
N LYS A 242 7.36 9.87 -8.33
CA LYS A 242 8.44 10.69 -7.78
C LYS A 242 9.57 9.85 -7.20
N ARG A 243 9.26 8.68 -6.61
CA ARG A 243 10.28 7.72 -6.18
C ARG A 243 11.03 7.13 -7.37
N LEU A 244 10.32 6.70 -8.42
CA LEU A 244 10.97 6.17 -9.63
C LEU A 244 11.81 7.24 -10.35
N GLU A 245 11.30 8.46 -10.49
CA GLU A 245 12.04 9.62 -11.00
C GLU A 245 13.36 9.82 -10.24
N THR A 246 13.29 9.92 -8.91
CA THR A 246 14.45 10.12 -8.04
C THR A 246 15.47 9.01 -8.24
N VAL A 247 15.05 7.75 -8.16
CA VAL A 247 15.96 6.60 -8.31
C VAL A 247 16.60 6.59 -9.69
N TYR A 248 15.85 6.86 -10.76
CA TYR A 248 16.40 6.84 -12.12
C TYR A 248 17.45 7.94 -12.31
N ILE A 249 17.22 9.14 -11.76
CA ILE A 249 18.19 10.24 -11.76
C ILE A 249 19.42 9.89 -10.93
N GLU A 250 19.25 9.34 -9.73
CA GLU A 250 20.36 8.92 -8.86
C GLU A 250 21.23 7.86 -9.54
N LYS A 251 20.60 6.87 -10.19
CA LYS A 251 21.31 5.84 -10.96
C LYS A 251 21.97 6.39 -12.22
N SER A 252 21.43 7.44 -12.83
CA SER A 252 22.13 8.19 -13.89
C SER A 252 23.43 8.86 -13.41
N GLY A 253 23.54 9.19 -12.12
CA GLY A 253 24.74 9.74 -11.50
C GLY A 253 25.82 8.69 -11.15
N ILE A 254 25.52 7.40 -11.26
CA ILE A 254 26.47 6.30 -10.97
C ILE A 254 27.23 5.96 -12.24
N ASP A 255 28.40 6.58 -12.42
CA ASP A 255 29.46 6.25 -13.39
C ASP A 255 28.99 5.57 -14.69
N LEU A 256 27.88 6.05 -15.27
CA LEU A 256 27.30 5.49 -16.50
C LEU A 256 28.30 5.67 -17.64
N GLU A 257 28.99 6.82 -17.65
CA GLU A 257 29.99 7.17 -18.64
C GLU A 257 31.17 6.18 -18.68
N SER A 258 31.73 5.74 -17.53
CA SER A 258 32.83 4.77 -17.57
C SER A 258 32.40 3.40 -18.10
N ARG A 259 31.10 3.13 -18.04
CA ARG A 259 30.45 1.90 -18.54
C ARG A 259 29.96 2.05 -19.99
N GLY A 260 30.16 3.22 -20.62
CA GLY A 260 29.67 3.53 -21.95
C GLY A 260 28.14 3.64 -22.04
N LEU A 261 27.47 3.89 -20.91
CA LEU A 261 26.03 3.98 -20.80
C LEU A 261 25.56 5.43 -20.84
N GLY A 262 24.41 5.62 -21.46
CA GLY A 262 23.73 6.90 -21.52
C GLY A 262 22.79 7.14 -20.35
N ALA A 263 22.80 8.36 -19.81
CA ALA A 263 21.75 8.80 -18.92
C ALA A 263 20.41 8.88 -19.67
N VAL A 264 19.34 8.42 -19.02
CA VAL A 264 17.96 8.53 -19.54
C VAL A 264 17.27 9.73 -18.93
N PHE A 265 17.29 9.84 -17.60
CA PHE A 265 16.83 11.03 -16.88
C PHE A 265 18.03 11.85 -16.38
N THR A 266 17.86 13.16 -16.48
CA THR A 266 18.77 14.19 -15.95
C THR A 266 18.23 14.76 -14.65
N GLU A 267 19.03 15.55 -13.94
CA GLU A 267 18.62 16.21 -12.68
C GLU A 267 17.38 17.09 -12.80
N ASN A 268 17.10 17.63 -14.00
CA ASN A 268 15.95 18.49 -14.26
C ASN A 268 14.75 17.73 -14.84
N THR A 269 14.90 16.44 -15.11
CA THR A 269 13.78 15.63 -15.61
C THR A 269 12.75 15.43 -14.50
N GLU A 270 11.49 15.73 -14.80
CA GLU A 270 10.37 15.43 -13.92
C GLU A 270 9.32 14.59 -14.63
N ILE A 271 8.80 13.57 -13.93
CA ILE A 271 7.58 12.86 -14.27
C ILE A 271 6.40 13.63 -13.69
N ASN A 272 5.68 14.37 -14.53
CA ASN A 272 4.47 15.11 -14.15
C ASN A 272 3.34 14.15 -13.75
N TYR A 273 3.10 13.12 -14.57
CA TYR A 273 2.07 12.09 -14.38
C TYR A 273 2.57 10.73 -14.84
N MET A 274 2.11 9.68 -14.16
CA MET A 274 2.37 8.30 -14.55
C MET A 274 1.26 7.41 -14.00
N TYR A 275 0.64 6.60 -14.85
CA TYR A 275 -0.40 5.65 -14.44
C TYR A 275 -0.60 4.53 -15.47
N LEU A 276 -1.25 3.45 -15.05
CA LEU A 276 -1.72 2.39 -15.95
C LEU A 276 -3.17 2.65 -16.39
N GLY A 277 -3.37 2.80 -17.70
CA GLY A 277 -4.70 2.94 -18.29
C GLY A 277 -5.46 1.62 -18.42
N GLU A 278 -6.79 1.72 -18.51
CA GLU A 278 -7.70 0.57 -18.71
C GLU A 278 -7.40 -0.21 -20.00
N ASP A 279 -6.84 0.45 -21.00
CA ASP A 279 -6.41 -0.18 -22.24
C ASP A 279 -5.14 -1.05 -22.06
N ARG A 280 -4.60 -1.14 -20.84
CA ARG A 280 -3.34 -1.83 -20.52
C ARG A 280 -2.14 -1.19 -21.22
N ALA A 281 -2.04 0.13 -21.14
CA ALA A 281 -0.86 0.89 -21.52
C ALA A 281 -0.44 1.84 -20.39
N VAL A 282 0.86 2.06 -20.26
CA VAL A 282 1.37 3.10 -19.37
C VAL A 282 1.22 4.44 -20.04
N TYR A 283 0.75 5.42 -19.30
CA TYR A 283 0.77 6.82 -19.68
C TYR A 283 1.79 7.51 -18.79
N ILE A 284 2.81 8.11 -19.39
CA ILE A 284 3.85 8.86 -18.70
C ILE A 284 3.98 10.24 -19.33
N ASP A 285 3.89 11.28 -18.51
CA ASP A 285 4.10 12.67 -18.91
C ASP A 285 5.36 13.18 -18.24
N LEU A 286 6.30 13.69 -19.04
CA LEU A 286 7.53 14.30 -18.55
C LEU A 286 7.50 15.82 -18.75
N ASN A 287 8.34 16.55 -18.02
CA ASN A 287 8.50 17.99 -18.23
C ASN A 287 9.33 18.31 -19.48
N ARG A 288 9.26 19.56 -19.95
CA ARG A 288 10.01 20.01 -21.13
C ARG A 288 11.53 19.80 -21.04
N ALA A 289 12.11 19.88 -19.84
CA ALA A 289 13.55 19.73 -19.62
C ALA A 289 14.08 18.41 -20.19
N PHE A 290 13.28 17.33 -20.13
CA PHE A 290 13.63 16.05 -20.74
C PHE A 290 14.00 16.19 -22.22
N VAL A 291 13.21 16.90 -23.02
CA VAL A 291 13.47 17.08 -24.46
C VAL A 291 14.63 18.04 -24.70
N ASP A 292 14.69 19.14 -23.96
CA ASP A 292 15.67 20.19 -24.18
C ASP A 292 17.10 19.73 -23.81
N GLU A 293 17.23 18.80 -22.86
CA GLU A 293 18.49 18.26 -22.39
C GLU A 293 18.90 16.95 -23.08
N VAL A 294 17.94 16.20 -23.61
CA VAL A 294 18.20 15.09 -24.54
C VAL A 294 18.55 15.67 -25.93
N ASN A 295 19.67 16.39 -25.98
CA ASN A 295 20.23 16.94 -27.22
C ASN A 295 21.19 15.93 -27.85
N ALA A 296 20.62 14.89 -28.44
CA ALA A 296 21.37 13.84 -29.09
C ALA A 296 20.85 13.55 -30.49
N GLY A 297 21.70 12.94 -31.33
CA GLY A 297 21.27 12.53 -32.67
C GLY A 297 20.11 11.52 -32.62
N ALA A 298 19.29 11.52 -33.66
CA ALA A 298 18.05 10.72 -33.78
C ALA A 298 18.16 9.25 -33.32
N GLN A 299 19.29 8.59 -33.58
CA GLN A 299 19.52 7.21 -33.15
C GLN A 299 19.58 7.09 -31.62
N TYR A 300 20.40 7.91 -30.97
CA TYR A 300 20.57 7.84 -29.52
C TYR A 300 19.30 8.28 -28.78
N GLU A 301 18.61 9.30 -29.31
CA GLU A 301 17.29 9.69 -28.81
C GLU A 301 16.29 8.52 -28.87
N SER A 302 16.24 7.79 -29.98
CA SER A 302 15.38 6.59 -30.09
C SER A 302 15.71 5.54 -29.02
N MET A 303 16.99 5.37 -28.67
CA MET A 303 17.43 4.43 -27.64
C MET A 303 17.07 4.91 -26.23
N ILE A 304 17.12 6.22 -25.96
CA ILE A 304 16.63 6.80 -24.70
C ILE A 304 15.12 6.55 -24.55
N LEU A 305 14.33 6.83 -25.59
CA LEU A 305 12.89 6.56 -25.60
C LEU A 305 12.58 5.08 -25.38
N GLN A 306 13.34 4.18 -26.01
CA GLN A 306 13.19 2.74 -25.78
C GLN A 306 13.51 2.35 -24.33
N SER A 307 14.47 3.01 -23.68
CA SER A 307 14.83 2.78 -22.28
C SER A 307 13.71 3.21 -21.33
N ILE A 308 13.02 4.32 -21.62
CA ILE A 308 11.78 4.73 -20.93
C ILE A 308 10.71 3.65 -21.10
N ALA A 309 10.45 3.22 -22.33
CA ALA A 309 9.44 2.22 -22.61
C ALA A 309 9.71 0.92 -21.84
N ASN A 310 10.95 0.42 -21.87
CA ASN A 310 11.34 -0.80 -21.19
C ASN A 310 11.26 -0.71 -19.67
N THR A 311 11.64 0.44 -19.10
CA THR A 311 11.61 0.67 -17.65
C THR A 311 10.16 0.72 -17.15
N PHE A 312 9.36 1.64 -17.67
CA PHE A 312 8.01 1.88 -17.14
C PHE A 312 6.99 0.85 -17.64
N GLY A 313 7.10 0.41 -18.89
CA GLY A 313 6.30 -0.71 -19.38
C GLY A 313 6.62 -2.01 -18.64
N GLY A 314 7.90 -2.25 -18.34
CA GLY A 314 8.33 -3.36 -17.50
C GLY A 314 7.79 -3.27 -16.07
N TYR A 315 7.87 -2.09 -15.44
CA TYR A 315 7.36 -1.85 -14.08
C TYR A 315 5.85 -2.15 -13.95
N TYR A 316 5.04 -1.75 -14.92
CA TYR A 316 3.60 -2.03 -14.94
C TYR A 316 3.23 -3.38 -15.59
N GLY A 317 4.19 -4.11 -16.14
CA GLY A 317 3.97 -5.39 -16.82
C GLY A 317 3.16 -5.31 -18.12
N VAL A 318 3.33 -4.24 -18.91
CA VAL A 318 2.60 -4.02 -20.17
C VAL A 318 3.51 -3.67 -21.34
N GLU A 319 3.03 -3.86 -22.56
CA GLU A 319 3.84 -3.70 -23.78
C GLU A 319 3.83 -2.29 -24.38
N ARG A 320 2.91 -1.41 -23.95
CA ARG A 320 2.66 -0.11 -24.60
C ARG A 320 2.87 1.03 -23.62
N VAL A 321 3.65 2.02 -24.04
CA VAL A 321 3.94 3.23 -23.26
C VAL A 321 3.65 4.46 -24.11
N TYR A 322 2.68 5.27 -23.67
CA TYR A 322 2.37 6.58 -24.22
C TYR A 322 3.20 7.62 -23.47
N LEU A 323 4.08 8.31 -24.20
CA LEU A 323 4.91 9.38 -23.68
C LEU A 323 4.40 10.73 -24.18
N THR A 324 4.16 11.65 -23.24
CA THR A 324 3.82 13.05 -23.50
C THR A 324 4.78 13.99 -22.80
N ILE A 325 4.82 15.25 -23.25
CA ILE A 325 5.64 16.31 -22.65
C ILE A 325 4.74 17.48 -22.27
N ASP A 326 4.67 17.81 -20.98
CA ASP A 326 3.80 18.85 -20.41
C ASP A 326 2.33 18.76 -20.90
N GLY A 327 1.82 17.54 -21.00
CA GLY A 327 0.47 17.22 -21.47
C GLY A 327 0.27 17.30 -22.99
N GLY A 328 1.32 17.62 -23.74
CA GLY A 328 1.35 17.67 -25.21
C GLY A 328 2.01 16.45 -25.85
N ASP A 329 1.99 16.40 -27.18
CA ASP A 329 2.72 15.38 -27.95
C ASP A 329 4.23 15.45 -27.64
N TYR A 330 4.92 14.31 -27.72
CA TYR A 330 6.38 14.31 -27.68
C TYR A 330 6.90 14.87 -29.01
N GLU A 331 7.66 15.96 -28.95
CA GLU A 331 8.27 16.59 -30.13
C GLU A 331 9.67 17.12 -29.81
N SER A 332 10.66 16.52 -30.47
CA SER A 332 12.07 16.92 -30.48
C SER A 332 12.51 17.38 -31.87
N GLY A 333 13.81 17.68 -32.03
CA GLY A 333 14.40 17.97 -33.33
C GLY A 333 14.48 16.78 -34.30
N HIS A 334 14.22 15.55 -33.84
CA HIS A 334 14.38 14.33 -34.66
C HIS A 334 13.16 13.41 -34.65
N ILE A 335 12.40 13.37 -33.55
CA ILE A 335 11.31 12.42 -33.34
C ILE A 335 10.06 13.19 -32.91
N VAL A 336 8.92 12.76 -33.45
CA VAL A 336 7.60 13.22 -33.04
C VAL A 336 6.76 11.99 -32.74
N LEU A 337 6.16 11.92 -31.54
CA LEU A 337 5.15 10.94 -31.20
C LEU A 337 3.82 11.69 -31.02
N LYS A 338 2.93 11.50 -31.98
CA LYS A 338 1.61 12.13 -31.97
C LYS A 338 0.66 11.37 -31.06
N LYS A 339 -0.42 12.04 -30.66
CA LYS A 339 -1.55 11.40 -29.98
C LYS A 339 -1.95 10.05 -30.59
N GLY A 340 -1.88 9.01 -29.77
CA GLY A 340 -2.24 7.63 -30.14
C GLY A 340 -1.06 6.78 -30.62
N GLU A 341 0.09 7.38 -30.92
CA GLU A 341 1.36 6.67 -31.10
C GLU A 341 1.95 6.31 -29.74
N TYR A 342 2.56 5.14 -29.65
CA TYR A 342 3.14 4.61 -28.41
C TYR A 342 4.50 3.99 -28.69
N LEU A 343 5.32 3.97 -27.65
CA LEU A 343 6.56 3.21 -27.59
C LEU A 343 6.23 1.77 -27.20
N LYS A 344 6.74 0.80 -27.95
CA LYS A 344 6.57 -0.62 -27.64
C LYS A 344 7.73 -1.10 -26.76
N VAL A 345 7.43 -1.83 -25.69
CA VAL A 345 8.44 -2.50 -24.88
C VAL A 345 9.20 -3.53 -25.73
N ASN A 346 10.52 -3.48 -25.65
CA ASN A 346 11.42 -4.42 -26.32
C ASN A 346 12.70 -4.61 -25.52
N THR A 347 12.79 -5.75 -24.83
CA THR A 347 13.91 -6.10 -23.94
C THR A 347 14.81 -7.20 -24.50
N GLU A 348 14.60 -7.67 -25.73
CA GLU A 348 15.27 -8.86 -26.29
C GLU A 348 16.81 -8.76 -26.33
N ASN A 349 17.34 -7.54 -26.47
CA ASN A 349 18.79 -7.29 -26.54
C ASN A 349 19.35 -6.60 -25.28
N ALA A 350 18.57 -6.55 -24.20
CA ALA A 350 18.98 -5.92 -22.96
C ALA A 350 19.82 -6.88 -22.10
N VAL A 351 20.90 -6.39 -21.52
CA VAL A 351 21.77 -7.18 -20.61
C VAL A 351 21.78 -6.57 -19.23
N GLU A 352 21.60 -7.42 -18.23
CA GLU A 352 21.69 -7.02 -16.82
C GLU A 352 23.13 -6.65 -16.46
N ILE A 353 23.26 -5.63 -15.64
CA ILE A 353 24.53 -5.17 -15.10
C ILE A 353 24.37 -4.82 -13.63
N ASP A 354 25.45 -5.03 -12.88
CA ASP A 354 25.53 -4.73 -11.44
C ASP A 354 25.51 -3.22 -11.14
#